data_AF-A0A0B0CYL4-F1
#
_entry.id   AF-A0A0B0CYL4-F1
#
_cell.length_a   1.000
_cell.length_b   1.000
_cell.length_c   1.000
_cell.angle_alpha   90.00
_cell.angle_beta   90.00
_cell.angle_gamma   90.00
#
_symmetry.space_group_name_H-M   'P 1'
#
loop_
_entity.id
_entity.type
_entity.pdbx_description
1 polymer ?
#
loop_
_entity_poly.entity_id
_entity_poly.type
_entity_poly.pdbx_seq_one_letter_code
_entity_poly.pdbx_strand_id
1 'polypeptide(L)'
;GGNVLGILFFTGMIYFAGVFNEMDPHHSLLISTAEKKMNLPASQLFFRAILANWLVCLAVWLPMQVKDDLAKIVLMILLVFTFFISGYEHSIANITLFSIALTSPHTALVTISGLFHNLIPVTLGNIVGGGFFVGAVYAYLNMPKQEQKVPALKYIKESQPYLTKRT
;
A
#
# COMPACT_ATOMS: atom_id res chain seq x y z
N GLY A 1 -6.83 16.60 -0.67
CA GLY A 1 -6.64 17.80 -1.52
C GLY A 1 -5.61 17.53 -2.61
N GLY A 2 -4.33 17.52 -2.27
CA GLY A 2 -3.22 17.45 -3.24
C GLY A 2 -3.29 16.30 -4.25
N ASN A 3 -3.57 15.06 -3.81
CA ASN A 3 -3.64 13.91 -4.72
C ASN A 3 -4.67 14.12 -5.85
N VAL A 4 -5.89 14.52 -5.51
CA VAL A 4 -6.97 14.72 -6.50
C VAL A 4 -6.59 15.84 -7.47
N LEU A 5 -6.02 16.95 -6.99
CA LEU A 5 -5.54 18.03 -7.86
C LEU A 5 -4.47 17.56 -8.84
N GLY A 6 -3.50 16.77 -8.38
CA GLY A 6 -2.48 16.19 -9.24
C GLY A 6 -3.07 15.24 -10.29
N ILE A 7 -4.08 14.45 -9.92
CA ILE A 7 -4.76 13.52 -10.82
C ILE A 7 -5.54 14.27 -11.90
N LEU A 8 -6.27 15.33 -11.54
CA LEU A 8 -6.98 16.17 -12.50
C LEU A 8 -6.01 16.85 -13.47
N PHE A 9 -4.91 17.38 -12.96
CA PHE A 9 -3.85 17.97 -13.77
C PHE A 9 -3.27 16.96 -14.77
N PHE A 10 -2.86 15.78 -14.28
CA PHE A 10 -2.25 14.75 -15.12
C PHE A 10 -3.24 14.17 -16.14
N THR A 11 -4.49 13.94 -15.74
CA THR A 11 -5.56 13.51 -16.67
C THR A 11 -5.79 14.55 -17.75
N GLY A 12 -5.81 15.84 -17.39
CA GLY A 12 -5.91 16.93 -18.36
C GLY A 12 -4.76 16.93 -19.36
N MET A 13 -3.52 16.70 -18.91
CA MET A 13 -2.37 16.58 -19.81
C MET A 13 -2.53 15.42 -20.80
N ILE A 14 -2.96 14.24 -20.33
CA ILE A 14 -3.20 13.08 -21.19
C ILE A 14 -4.32 13.35 -22.21
N TYR A 15 -5.40 13.99 -21.77
CA TYR A 15 -6.52 14.38 -22.63
C TYR A 15 -6.08 15.35 -23.74
N PHE A 16 -5.40 16.45 -23.38
CA PHE A 16 -4.93 17.45 -24.35
C PHE A 16 -3.82 16.92 -25.26
N ALA A 17 -3.05 15.94 -24.81
CA ALA A 17 -2.09 15.24 -25.66
C ALA A 17 -2.74 14.31 -26.69
N GLY A 18 -4.04 14.03 -26.57
CA GLY A 18 -4.79 13.22 -27.53
C GLY A 18 -4.39 11.74 -27.55
N VAL A 19 -3.75 11.24 -26.48
CA VAL A 19 -3.13 9.89 -26.40
C VAL A 19 -4.10 8.77 -26.78
N PHE A 20 -5.40 8.98 -26.53
CA PHE A 20 -6.43 7.95 -26.65
C PHE A 20 -7.56 8.32 -27.63
N ASN A 21 -7.39 9.37 -28.46
CA ASN A 21 -8.47 9.86 -29.33
C ASN A 21 -8.93 8.83 -30.38
N GLU A 22 -8.01 8.02 -30.90
CA GLU A 22 -8.29 7.00 -31.92
C GLU A 22 -8.39 5.58 -31.33
N MET A 23 -8.45 5.46 -30.00
CA MET A 23 -8.57 4.17 -29.32
C MET A 23 -9.94 3.55 -29.60
N ASP A 24 -9.95 2.28 -30.01
CA ASP A 24 -11.16 1.44 -29.96
C ASP A 24 -11.49 1.07 -28.49
N PRO A 25 -12.61 1.53 -27.92
CA PRO A 25 -12.97 1.26 -26.53
C PRO A 25 -13.14 -0.24 -26.22
N HIS A 26 -13.54 -1.06 -27.18
CA HIS A 26 -13.86 -2.47 -26.96
C HIS A 26 -12.63 -3.37 -26.88
N HIS A 27 -11.51 -2.95 -27.44
CA HIS A 27 -10.26 -3.70 -27.48
C HIS A 27 -9.14 -3.07 -26.64
N SER A 28 -9.44 -2.01 -25.89
CA SER A 28 -8.43 -1.29 -25.11
C SER A 28 -8.22 -1.89 -23.72
N LEU A 29 -6.95 -1.98 -23.32
CA LEU A 29 -6.58 -2.38 -21.97
C LEU A 29 -7.08 -1.36 -20.92
N LEU A 30 -7.07 -0.07 -21.26
CA LEU A 30 -7.52 1.00 -20.36
C LEU A 30 -8.99 0.81 -19.98
N ILE A 31 -9.85 0.67 -20.99
CA ILE A 31 -11.30 0.61 -20.82
C ILE A 31 -11.70 -0.72 -20.20
N SER A 32 -11.20 -1.85 -20.71
CA SER A 32 -11.49 -3.17 -20.12
C SER A 32 -11.05 -3.29 -18.65
N THR A 33 -9.92 -2.68 -18.26
CA THR A 33 -9.48 -2.64 -16.86
C THR A 33 -10.38 -1.75 -16.00
N ALA A 34 -10.76 -0.57 -16.51
CA ALA A 34 -11.65 0.34 -15.80
C ALA A 34 -13.03 -0.30 -15.58
N GLU A 35 -13.64 -0.87 -16.61
CA GLU A 35 -14.92 -1.58 -16.54
C GLU A 35 -14.89 -2.69 -15.51
N LYS A 36 -13.88 -3.56 -15.59
CA LYS A 36 -13.72 -4.67 -14.64
C LYS A 36 -13.69 -4.14 -13.21
N LYS A 37 -12.87 -3.13 -12.93
CA LYS A 37 -12.73 -2.57 -11.57
C LYS A 37 -14.00 -1.86 -11.09
N MET A 38 -14.70 -1.15 -11.96
CA MET A 38 -15.94 -0.44 -11.64
C MET A 38 -17.12 -1.37 -11.34
N ASN A 39 -17.06 -2.62 -11.80
CA ASN A 39 -18.19 -3.56 -11.71
C ASN A 39 -17.91 -4.78 -10.80
N LEU A 40 -16.77 -4.81 -10.10
CA LEU A 40 -16.49 -5.85 -9.12
C LEU A 40 -17.43 -5.75 -7.91
N PRO A 41 -17.76 -6.87 -7.23
CA PRO A 41 -18.50 -6.84 -5.99
C PRO A 41 -17.79 -6.02 -4.91
N ALA A 42 -18.53 -5.19 -4.18
CA ALA A 42 -17.97 -4.28 -3.18
C ALA A 42 -17.14 -5.00 -2.09
N SER A 43 -17.53 -6.22 -1.71
CA SER A 43 -16.76 -7.03 -0.77
C SER A 43 -15.38 -7.40 -1.32
N GLN A 44 -15.29 -7.80 -2.59
CA GLN A 44 -14.02 -8.12 -3.23
C GLN A 44 -13.12 -6.89 -3.32
N LEU A 45 -13.70 -5.74 -3.67
CA LEU A 45 -12.99 -4.46 -3.70
C LEU A 45 -12.40 -4.09 -2.34
N PHE A 46 -13.21 -4.21 -1.29
CA PHE A 46 -12.81 -3.90 0.07
C PHE A 46 -11.63 -4.77 0.55
N PHE A 47 -11.71 -6.09 0.42
CA PHE A 47 -10.62 -6.97 0.88
C PHE A 47 -9.35 -6.85 0.03
N ARG A 48 -9.48 -6.68 -1.30
CA ARG A 48 -8.33 -6.37 -2.17
C ARG A 48 -7.64 -5.09 -1.76
N ALA A 49 -8.39 -4.09 -1.30
CA ALA A 49 -7.86 -2.82 -0.86
C ALA A 49 -7.16 -2.87 0.52
N ILE A 50 -7.58 -3.78 1.42
CA ILE A 50 -6.84 -4.04 2.66
C ILE A 50 -5.45 -4.57 2.32
N LEU A 51 -5.37 -5.60 1.47
CA LEU A 51 -4.10 -6.20 1.06
C LEU A 51 -3.22 -5.22 0.30
N ALA A 52 -3.81 -4.37 -0.54
CA ALA A 52 -3.09 -3.30 -1.22
C ALA A 52 -2.33 -2.41 -0.24
N ASN A 53 -3.04 -1.82 0.73
CA ASN A 53 -2.41 -0.83 1.58
C ASN A 53 -1.49 -1.46 2.63
N TRP A 54 -1.68 -2.73 2.98
CA TRP A 54 -0.67 -3.48 3.73
C TRP A 54 0.67 -3.53 2.97
N LEU A 55 0.65 -3.90 1.68
CA LEU A 55 1.87 -3.93 0.87
C LEU A 55 2.48 -2.54 0.66
N VAL A 56 1.65 -1.49 0.49
CA VAL A 56 2.14 -0.11 0.40
C VAL A 56 2.84 0.31 1.70
N CYS A 57 2.28 -0.02 2.87
CA CYS A 57 2.94 0.25 4.14
C CYS A 57 4.26 -0.53 4.27
N LEU A 58 4.32 -1.79 3.83
CA LEU A 58 5.57 -2.55 3.76
C LEU A 58 6.59 -1.92 2.80
N ALA A 59 6.13 -1.41 1.65
CA ALA A 59 6.97 -0.74 0.66
C ALA A 59 7.58 0.56 1.17
N VAL A 60 6.98 1.19 2.19
CA VAL A 60 7.59 2.33 2.88
C VAL A 60 8.45 1.87 4.05
N TRP A 61 8.00 0.89 4.82
CA TRP A 61 8.65 0.49 6.07
C TRP A 61 9.92 -0.34 5.86
N LEU A 62 9.90 -1.35 4.99
CA LEU A 62 11.04 -2.25 4.82
C LEU A 62 12.30 -1.53 4.27
N PRO A 63 12.22 -0.63 3.27
CA PRO A 63 13.40 0.11 2.81
C PRO A 63 14.05 0.97 3.89
N MET A 64 13.31 1.45 4.88
CA MET A 64 13.89 2.20 6.00
C MET A 64 14.84 1.34 6.87
N GLN A 65 14.71 0.02 6.80
CA GLN A 65 15.55 -0.93 7.54
C GLN A 65 16.78 -1.39 6.74
N VAL A 66 16.89 -0.98 5.48
CA VAL A 66 18.00 -1.33 4.59
C VAL A 66 18.97 -0.16 4.52
N LYS A 67 20.29 -0.42 4.46
CA LYS A 67 21.31 0.64 4.35
C LYS A 67 21.58 1.05 2.90
N ASP A 68 21.70 0.06 2.02
CA ASP A 68 22.04 0.25 0.61
C ASP A 68 20.87 0.85 -0.18
N ASP A 69 21.13 1.94 -0.91
CA ASP A 69 20.08 2.70 -1.61
C ASP A 69 19.55 1.97 -2.83
N LEU A 70 20.38 1.19 -3.53
CA LEU A 70 19.90 0.37 -4.65
C LEU A 70 18.94 -0.72 -4.14
N ALA A 71 19.29 -1.39 -3.04
CA ALA A 71 18.45 -2.39 -2.41
C ALA A 71 17.11 -1.79 -1.92
N LYS A 72 17.10 -0.56 -1.40
CA LYS A 72 15.85 0.16 -1.07
C LYS A 72 14.96 0.34 -2.29
N ILE A 73 15.52 0.86 -3.38
CA ILE A 73 14.79 1.12 -4.62
C ILE A 73 14.22 -0.20 -5.19
N VAL A 74 15.05 -1.24 -5.28
CA VAL A 74 14.62 -2.56 -5.77
C VAL A 74 13.50 -3.12 -4.90
N LEU A 75 13.63 -3.03 -3.58
CA LEU A 75 12.60 -3.52 -2.66
C LEU A 75 11.27 -2.77 -2.81
N MET A 76 11.32 -1.43 -2.95
CA MET A 76 10.14 -0.62 -3.26
C MET A 76 9.48 -1.05 -4.57
N ILE A 77 10.28 -1.21 -5.63
CA ILE A 77 9.79 -1.65 -6.95
C ILE A 77 9.10 -3.01 -6.84
N LEU A 78 9.73 -3.98 -6.18
CA LEU A 78 9.19 -5.34 -6.04
C LEU A 78 7.88 -5.37 -5.26
N LEU A 79 7.77 -4.60 -4.17
CA LEU A 79 6.54 -4.55 -3.37
C LEU A 79 5.40 -3.84 -4.10
N VAL A 80 5.68 -2.73 -4.77
CA VAL A 80 4.68 -2.03 -5.61
C VAL A 80 4.26 -2.91 -6.79
N PHE A 81 5.21 -3.60 -7.43
CA PHE A 81 4.92 -4.53 -8.52
C PHE A 81 4.08 -5.72 -8.06
N THR A 82 4.37 -6.28 -6.89
CA THR A 82 3.60 -7.38 -6.27
C THR A 82 2.15 -6.96 -6.04
N PHE A 83 1.94 -5.77 -5.48
CA PHE A 83 0.61 -5.19 -5.31
C PHE A 83 -0.13 -5.07 -6.66
N PHE A 84 0.56 -4.55 -7.69
CA PHE A 84 -0.02 -4.34 -9.01
C PHE A 84 -0.43 -5.66 -9.70
N ILE A 85 0.49 -6.64 -9.78
CA ILE A 85 0.25 -7.91 -10.49
C ILE A 85 -0.76 -8.81 -9.76
N SER A 86 -0.88 -8.68 -8.43
CA SER A 86 -1.87 -9.44 -7.64
C SER A 86 -3.31 -8.99 -7.88
N GLY A 87 -3.53 -7.89 -8.62
CA GLY A 87 -4.87 -7.38 -8.93
C GLY A 87 -5.57 -6.75 -7.72
N TYR A 88 -4.78 -6.22 -6.78
CA TYR A 88 -5.28 -5.48 -5.63
C TYR A 88 -5.76 -4.07 -6.02
N GLU A 89 -6.48 -3.41 -5.11
CA GLU A 89 -7.16 -2.15 -5.38
C GLU A 89 -6.57 -1.02 -4.54
N HIS A 90 -6.10 0.05 -5.20
CA HIS A 90 -5.56 1.22 -4.51
C HIS A 90 -6.33 2.47 -4.97
N SER A 91 -6.94 3.16 -4.02
CA SER A 91 -7.87 4.27 -4.27
C SER A 91 -7.28 5.37 -5.17
N ILE A 92 -6.02 5.78 -4.93
CA ILE A 92 -5.34 6.82 -5.72
C ILE A 92 -4.98 6.34 -7.14
N ALA A 93 -4.62 5.07 -7.29
CA ALA A 93 -4.33 4.50 -8.61
C ALA A 93 -5.64 4.36 -9.42
N ASN A 94 -6.70 3.89 -8.76
CA ASN A 94 -8.01 3.70 -9.38
C ASN A 94 -8.63 5.02 -9.83
N ILE A 95 -8.64 6.07 -9.00
CA ILE A 95 -9.21 7.36 -9.43
C ILE A 95 -8.44 7.95 -10.62
N THR A 96 -7.12 7.75 -10.70
CA THR A 96 -6.33 8.13 -11.89
C THR A 96 -6.76 7.35 -13.12
N LEU A 97 -6.80 6.02 -13.02
CA LEU A 97 -7.23 5.14 -14.10
C LEU A 97 -8.63 5.52 -14.61
N PHE A 98 -9.58 5.71 -13.69
CA PHE A 98 -10.96 6.05 -14.03
C PHE A 98 -11.08 7.44 -14.61
N SER A 99 -10.31 8.42 -14.12
CA SER A 99 -10.32 9.78 -14.68
C SER A 99 -9.89 9.74 -16.14
N ILE A 100 -8.80 9.03 -16.46
CA ILE A 100 -8.31 8.88 -17.83
C ILE A 100 -9.35 8.13 -18.69
N ALA A 101 -9.94 7.03 -18.17
CA ALA A 101 -10.96 6.26 -18.90
C ALA A 101 -12.22 7.09 -19.20
N LEU A 102 -12.71 7.87 -18.24
CA LEU A 102 -13.91 8.71 -18.38
C LEU A 102 -13.69 9.90 -19.33
N THR A 103 -12.46 10.38 -19.49
CA THR A 103 -12.12 11.44 -20.45
C THR A 103 -11.72 10.90 -21.83
N SER A 104 -11.61 9.59 -21.99
CA SER A 104 -11.29 8.93 -23.28
C SER A 104 -12.56 8.35 -23.91
N PRO A 105 -12.56 7.96 -25.19
CA PRO A 105 -13.63 7.11 -25.74
C PRO A 105 -13.81 5.85 -24.88
N HIS A 106 -15.02 5.61 -24.38
CA HIS A 106 -15.33 4.51 -23.46
C HIS A 106 -16.70 3.91 -23.74
N THR A 107 -16.94 2.68 -23.25
CA THR A 107 -18.25 2.03 -23.36
C THR A 107 -19.21 2.52 -22.28
N ALA A 108 -20.48 2.17 -22.40
CA ALA A 108 -21.51 2.46 -21.39
C ALA A 108 -21.24 1.83 -19.99
N LEU A 109 -20.28 0.91 -19.87
CA LEU A 109 -19.94 0.27 -18.59
C LEU A 109 -18.94 1.09 -17.75
N VAL A 110 -18.25 2.06 -18.36
CA VAL A 110 -17.42 3.04 -17.64
C VAL A 110 -18.28 4.23 -17.28
N THR A 111 -18.62 4.36 -15.99
CA THR A 111 -19.57 5.39 -15.54
C THR A 111 -19.09 6.09 -14.28
N ILE A 112 -19.60 7.30 -14.05
CA ILE A 112 -19.40 8.02 -12.79
C ILE A 112 -19.95 7.21 -11.60
N SER A 113 -21.07 6.50 -11.78
CA SER A 113 -21.62 5.61 -10.75
C SER A 113 -20.66 4.45 -10.43
N GLY A 114 -20.10 3.81 -11.46
CA GLY A 114 -19.09 2.76 -11.31
C GLY A 114 -17.82 3.23 -10.62
N LEU A 115 -17.40 4.47 -10.89
CA LEU A 115 -16.30 5.12 -10.16
C LEU A 115 -16.58 5.17 -8.66
N PHE A 116 -17.76 5.62 -8.24
CA PHE A 116 -18.09 5.69 -6.81
C PHE A 116 -18.29 4.31 -6.18
N HIS A 117 -18.92 3.38 -6.90
CA HIS A 117 -19.06 1.98 -6.49
C HIS A 117 -17.71 1.33 -6.22
N ASN A 118 -16.68 1.68 -6.98
CA ASN A 118 -15.31 1.24 -6.72
C ASN A 118 -14.63 2.02 -5.58
N LEU A 119 -14.59 3.35 -5.67
CA LEU A 119 -13.73 4.16 -4.80
C LEU A 119 -14.13 4.11 -3.33
N ILE A 120 -15.43 3.98 -3.02
CA ILE A 120 -15.90 3.94 -1.63
C ILE A 120 -15.33 2.71 -0.89
N PRO A 121 -15.62 1.45 -1.30
CA PRO A 121 -15.09 0.28 -0.61
C PRO A 121 -13.56 0.20 -0.69
N VAL A 122 -12.94 0.63 -1.80
CA VAL A 122 -11.49 0.62 -1.93
C VAL A 122 -10.82 1.60 -0.96
N THR A 123 -11.36 2.80 -0.81
CA THR A 123 -10.81 3.78 0.14
C THR A 123 -10.94 3.28 1.58
N LEU A 124 -12.10 2.72 1.94
CA LEU A 124 -12.32 2.13 3.27
C LEU A 124 -11.36 0.96 3.53
N GLY A 125 -11.19 0.07 2.56
CA GLY A 125 -10.26 -1.06 2.67
C GLY A 125 -8.81 -0.59 2.79
N ASN A 126 -8.39 0.43 2.04
CA ASN A 126 -7.05 0.99 2.19
C ASN A 126 -6.83 1.59 3.59
N ILE A 127 -7.80 2.33 4.13
CA ILE A 127 -7.73 2.87 5.51
C ILE A 127 -7.54 1.74 6.51
N VAL A 128 -8.34 0.67 6.40
CA VAL A 128 -8.26 -0.50 7.29
C VAL A 128 -6.90 -1.20 7.15
N GLY A 129 -6.43 -1.46 5.94
CA GLY A 129 -5.14 -2.13 5.71
C GLY A 129 -3.95 -1.34 6.26
N GLY A 130 -3.94 -0.03 6.04
CA GLY A 130 -2.89 0.85 6.56
C GLY A 130 -2.93 0.97 8.08
N GLY A 131 -4.14 1.17 8.65
CA GLY A 131 -4.34 1.23 10.10
C GLY A 131 -3.95 -0.07 10.79
N PHE A 132 -4.31 -1.22 10.21
CA PHE A 132 -3.92 -2.53 10.72
C PHE A 132 -2.40 -2.69 10.75
N PHE A 133 -1.71 -2.36 9.65
CA PHE A 133 -0.26 -2.46 9.58
C PHE A 133 0.45 -1.57 10.60
N VAL A 134 0.07 -0.30 10.67
CA VAL A 134 0.64 0.66 11.63
C VAL A 134 0.37 0.21 13.07
N GLY A 135 -0.85 -0.27 13.36
CA GLY A 135 -1.20 -0.83 14.65
C GLY A 135 -0.34 -2.04 15.03
N ALA A 136 -0.09 -2.96 14.09
CA ALA A 136 0.78 -4.11 14.31
C ALA A 136 2.22 -3.70 14.61
N VAL A 137 2.77 -2.74 13.86
CA VAL A 137 4.12 -2.20 14.11
C VAL A 137 4.18 -1.51 15.48
N TYR A 138 3.19 -0.69 15.83
CA TYR A 138 3.14 -0.02 17.12
C TYR A 138 3.05 -1.01 18.28
N ALA A 139 2.22 -2.05 18.17
CA ALA A 139 2.12 -3.09 19.18
C ALA A 139 3.47 -3.81 19.35
N TYR A 140 4.14 -4.18 18.26
CA TYR A 140 5.44 -4.84 18.28
C TYR A 140 6.52 -3.99 18.99
N LEU A 141 6.60 -2.69 18.67
CA LEU A 141 7.60 -1.80 19.25
C LEU A 141 7.40 -1.55 20.75
N ASN A 142 6.16 -1.65 21.24
CA ASN A 142 5.81 -1.39 22.63
C ASN A 142 5.67 -2.66 23.48
N MET A 143 5.99 -3.84 22.96
CA MET A 143 6.03 -5.04 23.78
C MET A 143 7.15 -4.92 24.84
N PRO A 144 6.85 -5.16 26.13
CA PRO A 144 7.86 -5.10 27.18
C PRO A 144 8.95 -6.12 26.87
N LYS A 145 10.18 -5.62 26.69
CA LYS A 145 11.34 -6.50 26.53
C LYS A 145 11.49 -7.28 27.83
N GLN A 146 11.39 -8.60 27.75
CA GLN A 146 11.74 -9.45 28.90
C GLN A 146 13.19 -9.13 29.27
N GLU A 147 13.36 -8.53 30.45
CA GLU A 147 14.67 -8.26 30.99
C GLU A 147 15.36 -9.60 31.21
N GLN A 148 16.35 -9.90 30.38
CA GLN A 148 17.18 -11.09 30.53
C GLN A 148 17.89 -10.93 31.87
N LYS A 149 17.41 -11.62 32.92
CA LYS A 149 18.11 -11.68 34.21
C LYS A 149 19.42 -12.42 33.98
N VAL A 150 20.47 -11.67 33.63
CA VAL A 150 21.82 -12.21 33.44
C VAL A 150 22.24 -12.85 34.76
N PRO A 151 22.41 -14.19 34.85
CA PRO A 151 22.73 -14.87 36.10
C PRO A 151 24.06 -14.42 36.70
N ALA A 152 24.94 -13.80 35.90
CA ALA A 152 26.28 -13.38 36.29
C ALA A 152 26.30 -12.44 37.50
N LEU A 153 25.31 -11.55 37.67
CA LEU A 153 25.22 -10.69 38.85
C LEU A 153 24.92 -11.46 40.14
N LYS A 154 24.24 -12.61 40.04
CA LYS A 154 23.97 -13.49 41.18
C LYS A 154 25.24 -14.26 41.58
N TYR A 155 25.97 -14.79 40.60
CA TYR A 155 27.27 -15.45 40.83
C TYR A 155 28.30 -14.50 41.46
N ILE A 156 28.41 -13.25 41.00
CA ILE A 156 29.33 -12.26 41.58
C ILE A 156 28.95 -11.95 43.04
N LYS A 157 27.66 -11.72 43.33
CA LYS A 157 27.21 -11.44 44.71
C LYS A 157 27.37 -12.63 45.65
N GLU A 158 27.17 -13.86 45.18
CA GLU A 158 27.34 -15.08 45.98
C GLU A 158 28.83 -15.44 46.20
N SER A 159 29.74 -15.00 45.33
CA SER A 159 31.19 -15.25 45.44
C SER A 159 31.97 -14.17 46.19
N GLN A 160 31.42 -12.96 46.36
CA GLN A 160 32.00 -11.87 47.17
C GLN A 160 32.48 -12.26 48.59
N PRO A 161 31.74 -13.05 49.40
CA PRO A 161 32.21 -13.45 50.73
C PRO A 161 33.46 -14.37 50.74
N TYR A 162 33.86 -14.92 49.59
CA TYR A 162 35.07 -15.74 49.45
C TYR A 162 36.29 -14.95 48.94
N LEU A 163 36.08 -13.76 48.37
CA LEU A 163 37.16 -12.91 47.84
C LEU A 163 37.79 -12.02 48.91
N THR A 164 37.06 -11.72 50.00
CA THR A 164 37.55 -10.88 51.12
C THR A 164 38.33 -11.65 52.19
N LYS A 165 38.45 -12.99 52.07
CA LYS A 165 39.20 -13.84 53.02
C LYS A 165 40.61 -14.21 52.56
N ARG A 166 41.10 -13.64 51.45
CA ARG A 166 42.48 -13.80 50.97
C ARG A 166 43.23 -12.48 51.05
N THR A 167 43.57 -12.07 52.27
CA THR A 167 44.58 -11.05 52.58
C THR A 167 45.26 -11.42 53.88
#